data_AF-A0A2S9FV63-F1
#
_entry.id   AF-A0A2S9FV63-F1
#
_cell.length_a   1.000
_cell.length_b   1.000
_cell.length_c   1.000
_cell.angle_alpha   90.00
_cell.angle_beta   90.00
_cell.angle_gamma   90.00
#
_symmetry.space_group_name_H-M   'P 1'
#
loop_
_entity.id
_entity.type
_entity.pdbx_description
1 polymer ?
#
loop_
_entity_poly.entity_id
_entity_poly.type
_entity_poly.pdbx_seq_one_letter_code
_entity_poly.pdbx_strand_id
1 'polypeptide(L)'
;RNPVIKVQDIAWLEIEKPDLLRAEAFAQAFGFSTALRTDDELHLRGADPGAPCLIVRRGTRSRFTGFAFTAEDRADLMRLADATGA
;
A
#
# COMPACT_ATOMS: atom_id res chain seq x y z
N ARG A 1 14.83 3.36 23.79
CA ARG A 1 15.19 2.22 22.89
C ARG A 1 15.42 2.81 21.50
N ASN A 2 16.52 2.46 20.82
CA ASN A 2 16.83 2.99 19.49
C ASN A 2 16.08 2.21 18.40
N PRO A 3 15.52 2.88 17.37
CA PRO A 3 14.88 2.19 16.25
C PRO A 3 15.93 1.50 15.36
N VAL A 4 15.56 0.41 14.67
CA VAL A 4 16.43 -0.31 13.73
C VAL A 4 16.73 0.56 12.50
N ILE A 5 15.70 1.23 11.97
CA ILE A 5 15.77 2.27 10.95
C ILE A 5 14.78 3.39 11.27
N LYS A 6 14.92 4.55 10.63
CA LYS A 6 13.89 5.58 10.62
C LYS A 6 13.21 5.57 9.24
N VAL A 7 11.90 5.44 9.23
CA VAL A 7 11.13 5.52 7.98
C VAL A 7 10.86 6.98 7.61
N GLN A 8 10.80 7.27 6.31
CA GLN A 8 10.50 8.61 5.81
C GLN A 8 9.00 8.91 5.82
N ASP A 9 8.20 7.93 5.40
CA ASP A 9 6.74 8.08 5.26
C ASP A 9 6.05 6.71 5.18
N ILE A 10 4.71 6.71 5.21
CA ILE A 10 3.88 5.60 4.74
C ILE A 10 3.91 5.61 3.21
N ALA A 11 4.30 4.48 2.62
CA ALA A 11 4.34 4.33 1.17
C ALA A 11 2.95 3.98 0.62
N TRP A 12 2.30 2.94 1.16
CA TRP A 12 0.93 2.57 0.82
C TRP A 12 0.25 1.76 1.91
N LEU A 13 -1.08 1.69 1.82
CA LEU A 13 -1.93 0.79 2.60
C LEU A 13 -2.40 -0.40 1.76
N GLU A 14 -2.66 -1.53 2.40
CA GLU A 14 -3.21 -2.72 1.78
C GLU A 14 -4.53 -3.14 2.44
N ILE A 15 -5.54 -3.36 1.60
CA ILE A 15 -6.89 -3.72 2.04
C ILE A 15 -7.42 -4.83 1.15
N GLU A 16 -8.19 -5.75 1.72
CA GLU A 16 -8.99 -6.70 0.95
C GLU A 16 -10.42 -6.21 0.75
N LYS A 17 -10.97 -6.48 -0.44
CA LYS A 17 -12.39 -6.29 -0.76
C LYS A 17 -12.94 -7.49 -1.55
N PRO A 18 -14.18 -7.91 -1.29
CA PRO A 18 -14.82 -8.98 -2.08
C PRO A 18 -15.24 -8.54 -3.47
N ASP A 19 -15.42 -7.24 -3.68
CA ASP A 19 -15.88 -6.67 -4.94
C ASP A 19 -14.99 -5.48 -5.30
N LEU A 20 -14.04 -5.71 -6.23
CA LEU A 20 -13.10 -4.69 -6.67
C LEU A 20 -13.77 -3.61 -7.54
N LEU A 21 -14.85 -3.95 -8.26
CA LEU A 21 -15.57 -2.97 -9.08
C LEU A 21 -16.26 -1.95 -8.18
N ARG A 22 -16.92 -2.40 -7.10
CA ARG A 22 -17.51 -1.49 -6.11
C ARG A 22 -16.44 -0.72 -5.33
N ALA A 23 -15.33 -1.36 -4.99
CA ALA A 23 -14.23 -0.69 -4.30
C ALA A 23 -13.63 0.45 -5.15
N GLU A 24 -13.44 0.21 -6.44
CA GLU A 24 -12.95 1.23 -7.37
C GLU A 24 -13.93 2.39 -7.53
N ALA A 25 -15.22 2.08 -7.73
CA ALA A 25 -16.25 3.13 -7.85
C ALA A 25 -16.30 4.04 -6.62
N PHE A 26 -16.20 3.46 -5.41
CA PHE A 26 -16.10 4.25 -4.18
C PHE A 26 -14.80 5.06 -4.14
N ALA A 27 -13.66 4.46 -4.46
CA ALA A 27 -12.37 5.13 -4.43
C ALA A 27 -12.33 6.34 -5.37
N GLN A 28 -12.88 6.20 -6.57
CA GLN A 28 -13.00 7.29 -7.53
C GLN A 28 -13.92 8.40 -7.02
N ALA A 29 -15.07 8.05 -6.43
CA ALA A 29 -15.97 9.01 -5.81
C ALA A 29 -15.33 9.74 -4.61
N PHE A 30 -14.44 9.06 -3.88
CA PHE A 30 -13.66 9.67 -2.79
C PHE A 30 -12.57 10.63 -3.30
N GLY A 31 -12.10 10.45 -4.54
CA GLY A 31 -11.08 11.29 -5.16
C GLY A 31 -9.74 10.58 -5.44
N PHE A 32 -9.67 9.26 -5.29
CA PHE A 32 -8.53 8.49 -5.80
C PHE A 32 -8.63 8.32 -7.32
N SER A 33 -7.46 8.19 -7.96
CA SER A 33 -7.36 7.78 -9.36
C SER A 33 -6.87 6.33 -9.48
N THR A 34 -7.39 5.58 -10.44
CA THR A 34 -6.92 4.21 -10.72
C THR A 34 -5.60 4.26 -11.48
N ALA A 35 -4.56 3.62 -10.94
CA ALA A 35 -3.27 3.45 -11.59
C ALA A 35 -3.13 2.09 -12.28
N LEU A 36 -3.71 1.04 -11.69
CA LEU A 36 -3.75 -0.31 -12.24
C LEU A 36 -5.06 -0.97 -11.80
N ARG A 37 -5.65 -1.74 -12.70
CA ARG A 37 -6.76 -2.65 -12.40
C ARG A 37 -6.50 -3.99 -13.07
N THR A 38 -6.62 -5.05 -12.30
CA THR A 38 -6.67 -6.43 -12.77
C THR A 38 -7.91 -7.11 -12.21
N ASP A 39 -8.09 -8.41 -12.49
CA ASP A 39 -9.15 -9.19 -11.85
C ASP A 39 -8.91 -9.40 -10.36
N ASP A 40 -7.65 -9.39 -9.91
CA ASP A 40 -7.28 -9.74 -8.53
C ASP A 40 -6.87 -8.56 -7.67
N GLU A 41 -6.51 -7.42 -8.26
CA GLU A 41 -6.11 -6.23 -7.51
C GLU A 41 -6.38 -4.90 -8.22
N LEU A 42 -6.40 -3.84 -7.42
CA LEU A 42 -6.62 -2.46 -7.81
C LEU A 42 -5.59 -1.59 -7.10
N HIS A 43 -4.81 -0.82 -7.87
CA HIS A 43 -3.84 0.13 -7.32
C HIS A 43 -4.36 1.55 -7.53
N LEU A 44 -4.38 2.31 -6.45
CA LEU A 44 -5.00 3.64 -6.38
C LEU A 44 -3.96 4.68 -5.99
N ARG A 45 -4.04 5.85 -6.62
CA ARG A 45 -3.21 7.03 -6.36
C ARG A 45 -4.03 8.18 -5.84
N GLY A 46 -3.41 9.01 -5.02
CA GLY A 46 -3.97 10.31 -4.60
C GLY A 46 -4.07 11.30 -5.76
N ALA A 47 -4.42 12.54 -5.43
CA ALA A 47 -4.55 13.62 -6.41
C ALA A 47 -3.19 14.07 -6.99
N ASP A 48 -2.13 13.99 -6.19
CA ASP A 48 -0.80 14.37 -6.63
C ASP A 48 -0.15 13.29 -7.52
N PRO A 49 0.70 13.68 -8.50
CA PRO A 49 1.50 12.73 -9.24
C PRO A 49 2.39 11.91 -8.30
N GLY A 50 2.34 10.58 -8.41
CA GLY A 50 3.14 9.72 -7.54
C GLY A 50 2.92 8.23 -7.79
N ALA A 51 3.52 7.42 -6.92
CA ALA A 51 3.25 5.99 -6.83
C ALA A 51 1.86 5.72 -6.22
N PRO A 52 1.27 4.53 -6.42
CA PRO A 52 0.08 4.10 -5.69
C PRO A 52 0.24 4.23 -4.18
N CYS A 53 -0.79 4.73 -3.50
CA CYS A 53 -0.83 4.87 -2.04
C CYS A 53 -1.86 3.94 -1.38
N LEU A 54 -2.68 3.25 -2.17
CA LEU A 54 -3.61 2.23 -1.69
C LEU A 54 -3.66 1.06 -2.68
N ILE A 55 -3.43 -0.15 -2.17
CA ILE A 55 -3.55 -1.41 -2.90
C ILE A 55 -4.76 -2.16 -2.34
N VAL A 56 -5.72 -2.47 -3.20
CA VAL A 56 -6.89 -3.26 -2.85
C VAL A 56 -6.81 -4.61 -3.54
N ARG A 57 -6.72 -5.70 -2.76
CA ARG A 57 -6.71 -7.07 -3.30
C ARG A 57 -8.06 -7.73 -3.13
N ARG A 58 -8.41 -8.64 -4.05
CA ARG A 58 -9.61 -9.44 -3.94
C ARG A 58 -9.47 -10.38 -2.73
N GLY A 59 -10.49 -10.38 -1.86
CA GLY A 59 -10.53 -11.24 -0.68
C GLY A 59 -11.96 -11.59 -0.29
N THR A 60 -12.15 -12.60 0.55
CA THR A 60 -13.50 -13.07 0.90
C THR A 60 -14.29 -12.11 1.79
N ARG A 61 -13.62 -11.14 2.42
CA ARG A 61 -14.23 -10.13 3.31
C ARG A 61 -13.43 -8.84 3.29
N SER A 62 -14.08 -7.74 3.69
CA SER A 62 -13.37 -6.47 3.91
C SER A 62 -12.44 -6.56 5.11
N ARG A 63 -11.14 -6.28 4.92
CA ARG A 63 -10.19 -6.12 6.03
C ARG A 63 -8.97 -5.30 5.63
N PHE A 64 -8.37 -4.62 6.60
CA PHE A 64 -7.01 -4.10 6.48
C PHE A 64 -6.02 -5.26 6.54
N THR A 65 -5.08 -5.33 5.60
CA THR A 65 -4.09 -6.42 5.55
C THR A 65 -2.67 -5.96 5.85
N GLY A 66 -2.36 -4.68 5.66
CA GLY A 66 -1.03 -4.17 5.99
C GLY A 66 -0.76 -2.77 5.46
N PHE A 67 0.47 -2.35 5.67
CA PHE A 67 1.02 -1.09 5.19
C PHE A 67 2.48 -1.34 4.78
N ALA A 68 3.00 -0.45 3.94
CA ALA A 68 4.42 -0.35 3.68
C ALA A 68 4.92 1.03 4.06
N PHE A 69 6.20 1.09 4.46
CA PHE A 69 6.88 2.34 4.76
C PHE A 69 8.00 2.58 3.74
N THR A 70 8.26 3.85 3.46
CA THR A 70 9.41 4.28 2.67
C THR A 70 10.64 4.32 3.59
N ALA A 71 11.64 3.48 3.30
CA ALA A 71 12.95 3.58 3.94
C ALA A 71 13.72 4.80 3.39
N GLU A 72 14.75 5.27 4.11
CA GLU A 72 15.60 6.35 3.59
C GLU A 72 16.34 5.91 2.33
N ASP A 73 16.96 4.73 2.40
CA ASP A 73 17.75 4.17 1.31
C ASP A 73 17.80 2.63 1.36
N ARG A 74 18.60 2.06 0.46
CA ARG A 74 18.84 0.62 0.41
C ARG A 74 19.57 0.09 1.65
N ALA A 75 20.44 0.87 2.27
CA ALA A 75 21.18 0.43 3.46
C ALA A 75 20.25 0.28 4.67
N ASP A 76 19.23 1.12 4.78
CA ASP A 76 18.13 0.94 5.74
C ASP A 76 17.42 -0.39 5.52
N LEU A 77 17.07 -0.72 4.27
CA LEU A 77 16.43 -2.01 3.96
C LEU A 77 17.30 -3.20 4.33
N MET A 78 18.60 -3.15 4.04
CA MET A 78 19.55 -4.21 4.43
C MET A 78 19.64 -4.35 5.96
N ARG A 79 19.74 -3.23 6.69
CA ARG A 79 19.78 -3.23 8.16
C ARG A 79 18.49 -3.79 8.77
N LEU A 80 17.34 -3.51 8.15
CA LEU A 80 16.07 -4.08 8.58
C LEU A 80 16.02 -5.58 8.34
N ALA A 81 16.46 -6.07 7.18
CA ALA A 81 16.51 -7.50 6.85
C ALA A 81 17.42 -8.28 7.82
N ASP A 82 18.64 -7.78 8.07
CA ASP A 82 19.57 -8.38 9.03
C ASP A 82 18.97 -8.48 10.44
N ALA A 83 18.19 -7.48 10.86
CA ALA A 83 17.57 -7.44 12.18
C ALA A 83 16.31 -8.31 12.30
N THR A 84 15.63 -8.65 11.20
CA THR A 84 14.37 -9.42 11.19
C THR A 84 14.53 -10.84 10.66
N GLY A 85 15.69 -11.19 10.09
CA GLY A 85 15.96 -12.51 9.52
C GLY A 85 15.24 -12.77 8.20
N ALA A 86 14.92 -11.69 7.46
CA ALA A 86 14.33 -11.75 6.13
C ALA A 86 15.37 -11.93 5.02
#